data_AF-A0A8H4FDW2-F1
#
_entry.id   AF-A0A8H4FDW2-F1
#
_cell.length_a   1.000
_cell.length_b   1.000
_cell.length_c   1.000
_cell.angle_alpha   90.00
_cell.angle_beta   90.00
_cell.angle_gamma   90.00
#
_symmetry.space_group_name_H-M   'P 1'
#
loop_
_entity.id
_entity.type
_entity.pdbx_description
1 polymer ?
#
loop_
_entity_poly.entity_id
_entity_poly.type
_entity_poly.pdbx_seq_one_letter_code
_entity_poly.pdbx_strand_id
1 'polypeptide(L)'
;CSSAALPLTNPSPPSTTSTRRGPSSPLIPRLQFVLSPLRTYENTSADMKLSRFLQLPVLLAASTLGPAVLAEHTSNWAVLVCTSRFWFNYRHLANVLSIYRTVKRLGIPDSQIILMLPDDMACNPRNAFPGTVYSNSDRAVDLYGDNIEVDYRGYEVTVENFIRLLTDRVGDEMPRSKRLLTDDRSNILVYMTGHGGNEFLKFQDAEEIGAFDLADAFEQMWEKKRYHEILFMIDTCQANTMYSKLYSPNIIATGSSELDQSSYSHHADNDVGVAVIDRYTYYNLEFLESQVQDLSSKKTVGELFDSYTYEKIHSNAGVRYDLFPGGADAARSRRITDFFGNVQNVEVDGAKNMVLDEELLELSQKIAALKKRAEEADAAARNATLTEKAARGEEQKAKAQAKRVQMAKPLTNDNWWEKKLVGATALLGCALLWALGSFLEAPKKSDDEAKKTSGQNGHAAVKA
;
A
#
# COMPACT_ATOMS: atom_id res chain seq x y z
N CYS A 1 -2.45 -23.45 5.25
CA CYS A 1 -3.33 -23.71 6.41
C CYS A 1 -2.85 -24.94 7.18
N SER A 2 -1.69 -24.86 7.82
CA SER A 2 -1.15 -25.94 8.65
C SER A 2 -1.29 -25.59 10.11
N SER A 3 -1.82 -26.55 10.87
CA SER A 3 -2.11 -26.53 12.30
C SER A 3 -1.02 -25.91 13.17
N ALA A 4 -1.42 -24.91 13.96
CA ALA A 4 -0.84 -24.63 15.26
C ALA A 4 -1.98 -24.54 16.29
N ALA A 5 -2.66 -25.67 16.52
CA ALA A 5 -3.49 -25.83 17.70
C ALA A 5 -2.57 -26.09 18.89
N LEU A 6 -2.30 -25.05 19.69
CA LEU A 6 -1.82 -25.24 21.06
C LEU A 6 -3.01 -25.15 22.03
N PRO A 7 -3.07 -26.00 23.06
CA PRO A 7 -4.24 -26.17 23.90
C PRO A 7 -4.48 -24.99 24.83
N LEU A 8 -5.74 -24.55 24.92
CA LEU A 8 -6.25 -23.58 25.87
C LEU A 8 -6.05 -24.08 27.31
N THR A 9 -5.31 -23.32 28.12
CA THR A 9 -5.28 -23.47 29.58
C THR A 9 -5.92 -22.22 30.22
N ASN A 10 -7.09 -22.40 30.84
CA ASN A 10 -7.79 -21.38 31.63
C ASN A 10 -7.08 -21.15 32.97
N PRO A 11 -6.91 -19.88 33.41
CA PRO A 11 -6.77 -19.57 34.82
C PRO A 11 -8.08 -19.02 35.41
N SER A 12 -8.47 -19.57 36.55
CA SER A 12 -9.62 -19.16 37.38
C SER A 12 -9.38 -17.81 38.08
N PRO A 13 -10.44 -17.06 38.47
CA PRO A 13 -10.31 -15.74 39.08
C PRO A 13 -10.07 -15.82 40.59
N PRO A 14 -9.33 -14.87 41.21
CA PRO A 14 -9.30 -14.73 42.65
C PRO A 14 -10.40 -13.81 43.18
N SER A 15 -10.78 -14.15 44.41
CA SER A 15 -11.92 -13.72 45.21
C SER A 15 -11.88 -12.28 45.73
N THR A 16 -13.09 -11.77 45.94
CA THR A 16 -13.44 -10.52 46.61
C THR A 16 -13.00 -10.44 48.08
N THR A 17 -12.58 -9.25 48.53
CA THR A 17 -12.72 -8.87 49.95
C THR A 17 -13.14 -7.41 50.07
N SER A 18 -14.17 -7.21 50.90
CA SER A 18 -14.86 -5.97 51.21
C SER A 18 -14.36 -5.42 52.54
N THR A 19 -14.16 -4.10 52.64
CA THR A 19 -14.32 -3.34 53.91
C THR A 19 -14.69 -1.87 53.63
N ARG A 20 -15.33 -1.25 54.62
CA ARG A 20 -16.40 -0.23 54.53
C ARG A 20 -16.05 1.03 55.36
N ARG A 21 -16.61 2.21 54.96
CA ARG A 21 -16.83 3.49 55.71
C ARG A 21 -15.57 4.31 56.07
N GLY A 22 -15.51 5.63 56.12
CA GLY A 22 -16.46 6.77 56.14
C GLY A 22 -15.66 8.07 56.48
N PRO A 23 -16.27 9.26 56.63
CA PRO A 23 -15.86 10.49 55.92
C PRO A 23 -15.26 11.65 56.77
N SER A 24 -14.66 12.65 56.12
CA SER A 24 -14.69 14.08 56.55
C SER A 24 -14.02 15.04 55.55
N SER A 25 -14.76 16.04 55.07
CA SER A 25 -14.27 17.31 54.46
C SER A 25 -13.74 18.26 55.55
N PRO A 26 -13.02 19.38 55.25
CA PRO A 26 -13.72 20.61 54.80
C PRO A 26 -12.94 21.67 53.96
N LEU A 27 -13.74 22.55 53.33
CA LEU A 27 -13.65 24.01 53.17
C LEU A 27 -12.58 24.73 52.30
N ILE A 28 -13.14 25.60 51.44
CA ILE A 28 -12.57 26.65 50.57
C ILE A 28 -12.68 28.02 51.27
N PRO A 29 -11.87 29.03 50.91
CA PRO A 29 -12.37 30.41 50.89
C PRO A 29 -12.21 31.11 49.53
N ARG A 30 -13.30 31.78 49.14
CA ARG A 30 -13.43 32.75 48.03
C ARG A 30 -12.75 34.07 48.40
N LEU A 31 -12.13 34.73 47.42
CA LEU A 31 -11.78 36.15 47.47
C LEU A 31 -12.51 36.89 46.34
N GLN A 32 -13.34 37.87 46.71
CA GLN A 32 -14.02 38.80 45.80
C GLN A 32 -13.06 39.96 45.45
N PHE A 33 -12.99 40.32 44.16
CA PHE A 33 -12.43 41.59 43.72
C PHE A 33 -13.55 42.52 43.26
N VAL A 34 -13.46 43.77 43.74
CA VAL A 34 -14.38 44.88 43.53
C VAL A 34 -14.05 45.60 42.23
N LEU A 35 -15.08 45.92 41.44
CA LEU A 35 -15.02 46.75 40.24
C LEU A 35 -14.79 48.24 40.57
N SER A 36 -14.02 48.93 39.73
CA SER A 36 -14.05 50.39 39.60
C SER A 36 -13.84 50.76 38.12
N PRO A 37 -14.62 51.70 37.55
CA PRO A 37 -14.59 51.96 36.12
C PRO A 37 -13.62 53.07 35.70
N LEU A 38 -13.30 53.01 34.41
CA LEU A 38 -12.42 53.85 33.60
C LEU A 38 -12.77 55.35 33.63
N ARG A 39 -11.74 56.19 33.58
CA ARG A 39 -11.83 57.62 33.30
C ARG A 39 -10.92 57.93 32.11
N THR A 40 -11.51 58.47 31.05
CA THR A 40 -10.89 59.00 29.83
C THR A 40 -10.19 60.34 30.10
N TYR A 41 -9.04 60.61 29.48
CA TYR A 41 -8.55 61.97 29.22
C TYR A 41 -7.63 62.02 27.99
N GLU A 42 -7.88 63.00 27.13
CA GLU A 42 -7.17 63.32 25.89
C GLU A 42 -5.88 64.16 26.12
N ASN A 43 -5.05 64.16 25.06
CA ASN A 43 -4.22 65.29 24.56
C ASN A 43 -3.04 65.82 25.38
N THR A 44 -1.80 65.70 24.87
CA THR A 44 -1.12 66.74 24.03
C THR A 44 0.38 66.47 23.85
N SER A 45 0.89 67.02 22.74
CA SER A 45 2.25 67.03 22.19
C SER A 45 3.34 67.64 23.09
N ALA A 46 4.56 67.10 23.01
CA ALA A 46 5.79 67.89 23.19
C ALA A 46 6.99 67.23 22.46
N ASP A 47 7.56 67.99 21.53
CA ASP A 47 8.85 67.75 20.86
C ASP A 47 10.02 67.75 21.86
N MET A 48 10.98 66.83 21.69
CA MET A 48 12.38 67.14 22.00
C MET A 48 13.34 66.29 21.15
N LYS A 49 14.17 66.98 20.36
CA LYS A 49 15.24 66.42 19.54
C LYS A 49 16.46 66.05 20.39
N LEU A 50 17.19 65.05 19.85
CA LEU A 50 18.64 64.88 19.86
C LEU A 50 19.25 63.98 20.96
N SER A 51 19.56 62.73 20.60
CA SER A 51 20.92 62.22 20.80
C SER A 51 21.20 61.04 19.86
N ARG A 52 22.38 61.10 19.23
CA ARG A 52 22.92 60.18 18.24
C ARG A 52 23.35 58.87 18.89
N PHE A 53 22.57 57.80 18.83
CA PHE A 53 23.05 56.41 19.03
C PHE A 53 22.12 55.35 18.43
N LEU A 54 21.71 55.52 17.16
CA LEU A 54 21.06 54.44 16.39
C LEU A 54 21.72 54.31 15.02
N GLN A 55 22.94 53.81 15.01
CA GLN A 55 23.53 53.15 13.84
C GLN A 55 24.17 51.84 14.29
N LEU A 56 23.34 50.93 14.79
CA LEU A 56 23.56 49.51 14.60
C LEU A 56 22.23 48.73 14.57
N PRO A 57 21.23 49.08 13.72
CA PRO A 57 20.07 48.22 13.56
C PRO A 57 20.28 47.24 12.39
N VAL A 58 19.54 46.13 12.45
CA VAL A 58 19.04 45.30 11.34
C VAL A 58 19.83 44.02 10.99
N LEU A 59 21.15 43.91 11.18
CA LEU A 59 21.86 42.71 10.68
C LEU A 59 21.82 41.45 11.57
N LEU A 60 21.23 41.51 12.77
CA LEU A 60 21.09 40.35 13.67
C LEU A 60 19.64 39.94 13.96
N ALA A 61 18.66 40.57 13.30
CA ALA A 61 17.23 40.22 13.41
C ALA A 61 16.70 39.52 12.14
N ALA A 62 17.57 39.24 11.17
CA ALA A 62 17.22 38.56 9.91
C ALA A 62 17.57 37.05 9.92
N SER A 63 18.09 36.52 11.02
CA SER A 63 18.55 35.13 11.12
C SER A 63 17.63 34.18 11.91
N THR A 64 16.44 34.64 12.35
CA THR A 64 15.45 33.78 13.04
C THR A 64 14.15 33.58 12.29
N LEU A 65 14.04 34.06 11.04
CA LEU A 65 13.00 33.65 10.11
C LEU A 65 13.61 32.65 9.15
N GLY A 66 13.91 31.45 9.67
CA GLY A 66 13.96 30.29 8.80
C GLY A 66 12.60 30.20 8.08
N PRO A 67 12.57 29.85 6.78
CA PRO A 67 11.29 29.54 6.16
C PRO A 67 10.59 28.51 7.05
N ALA A 68 9.31 28.72 7.34
CA ALA A 68 8.47 27.64 7.81
C ALA A 68 8.53 26.58 6.71
N VAL A 69 9.48 25.65 6.83
CA VAL A 69 9.46 24.41 6.09
C VAL A 69 8.13 23.81 6.51
N LEU A 70 7.15 23.83 5.60
CA LEU A 70 5.98 22.95 5.72
C LEU A 70 6.59 21.59 6.02
N ALA A 71 6.41 21.10 7.24
CA ALA A 71 7.09 19.90 7.71
C ALA A 71 6.67 18.77 6.78
N GLU A 72 7.55 18.42 5.84
CA GLU A 72 7.36 17.27 4.98
C GLU A 72 7.53 16.05 5.90
N HIS A 73 6.50 15.22 5.95
CA HIS A 73 6.55 14.00 6.76
C HIS A 73 7.63 13.07 6.20
N THR A 74 8.30 12.36 7.10
CA THR A 74 9.47 11.53 6.76
C THR A 74 9.15 10.04 6.68
N SER A 75 7.98 9.62 7.15
CA SER A 75 7.50 8.24 7.02
C SER A 75 5.98 8.17 7.02
N ASN A 76 5.46 7.13 6.37
CA ASN A 76 4.04 6.81 6.36
C ASN A 76 3.84 5.42 6.98
N TRP A 77 2.89 5.34 7.89
CA TRP A 77 2.52 4.11 8.59
C TRP A 77 1.05 3.78 8.36
N ALA A 78 0.71 2.50 8.40
CA ALA A 78 -0.66 2.05 8.33
C ALA A 78 -0.99 1.15 9.53
N VAL A 79 -2.13 1.39 10.17
CA VAL A 79 -2.71 0.54 11.21
C VAL A 79 -4.06 0.06 10.70
N LEU A 80 -4.13 -1.21 10.32
CA LEU A 80 -5.26 -1.80 9.61
C LEU A 80 -5.91 -2.87 10.51
N VAL A 81 -7.14 -2.62 10.95
CA VAL A 81 -7.78 -3.40 12.00
C VAL A 81 -9.12 -3.95 11.52
N CYS A 82 -9.19 -5.28 11.43
CA CYS A 82 -10.48 -5.98 11.37
C CYS A 82 -10.89 -6.27 12.81
N THR A 83 -12.11 -5.91 13.20
CA THR A 83 -12.56 -6.14 14.59
C THR A 83 -13.55 -7.29 14.70
N SER A 84 -13.99 -7.87 13.58
CA SER A 84 -15.03 -8.90 13.56
C SER A 84 -14.48 -10.29 13.25
N ARG A 85 -15.00 -11.29 13.95
CA ARG A 85 -14.68 -12.71 13.76
C ARG A 85 -15.86 -13.47 13.16
N PHE A 86 -15.67 -14.76 12.86
CA PHE A 86 -16.64 -15.68 12.28
C PHE A 86 -16.91 -15.49 10.78
N TRP A 87 -17.28 -16.60 10.13
CA TRP A 87 -17.44 -16.70 8.67
C TRP A 87 -18.42 -15.68 8.07
N PHE A 88 -19.53 -15.38 8.75
CA PHE A 88 -20.51 -14.42 8.25
C PHE A 88 -20.00 -12.97 8.19
N ASN A 89 -18.83 -12.70 8.78
CA ASN A 89 -18.14 -11.42 8.73
C ASN A 89 -16.93 -11.41 7.79
N TYR A 90 -16.87 -12.36 6.85
CA TYR A 90 -15.80 -12.48 5.85
C TYR A 90 -15.40 -11.13 5.24
N ARG A 91 -16.39 -10.31 4.85
CA ARG A 91 -16.19 -8.97 4.27
C ARG A 91 -15.30 -8.04 5.08
N HIS A 92 -15.37 -8.05 6.42
CA HIS A 92 -14.54 -7.13 7.24
C HIS A 92 -13.05 -7.50 7.14
N LEU A 93 -12.72 -8.79 7.05
CA LEU A 93 -11.35 -9.23 6.80
C LEU A 93 -10.92 -8.90 5.36
N ALA A 94 -11.79 -9.15 4.37
CA ALA A 94 -11.50 -8.84 2.97
C ALA A 94 -11.31 -7.32 2.73
N ASN A 95 -12.09 -6.47 3.40
CA ASN A 95 -11.93 -5.01 3.42
C ASN A 95 -10.50 -4.62 3.83
N VAL A 96 -10.06 -5.10 4.99
CA VAL A 96 -8.72 -4.82 5.54
C VAL A 96 -7.62 -5.31 4.62
N LEU A 97 -7.73 -6.55 4.11
CA LEU A 97 -6.73 -7.09 3.18
C LEU A 97 -6.68 -6.30 1.86
N SER A 98 -7.82 -5.78 1.40
CA SER A 98 -7.87 -4.95 0.19
C SER A 98 -7.16 -3.61 0.40
N ILE A 99 -7.35 -2.97 1.56
CA ILE A 99 -6.62 -1.74 1.94
C ILE A 99 -5.13 -2.04 2.12
N TYR A 100 -4.78 -3.14 2.79
CA TYR A 100 -3.40 -3.60 2.95
C TYR A 100 -2.69 -3.73 1.59
N ARG A 101 -3.33 -4.38 0.61
CA ARG A 101 -2.78 -4.50 -0.74
C ARG A 101 -2.61 -3.16 -1.44
N THR A 102 -3.51 -2.21 -1.22
CA THR A 102 -3.40 -0.86 -1.79
C THR A 102 -2.19 -0.13 -1.20
N VAL A 103 -2.03 -0.19 0.12
CA VAL A 103 -0.88 0.38 0.84
C VAL A 103 0.44 -0.26 0.39
N LYS A 104 0.47 -1.59 0.24
CA LYS A 104 1.61 -2.33 -0.30
C LYS A 104 1.93 -1.98 -1.75
N ARG A 105 0.92 -1.85 -2.61
CA ARG A 105 1.06 -1.44 -4.02
C ARG A 105 1.70 -0.05 -4.12
N LEU A 106 1.33 0.86 -3.22
CA LEU A 106 1.89 2.20 -3.14
C LEU A 106 3.20 2.25 -2.33
N GLY A 107 3.73 1.09 -1.93
CA GLY A 107 5.12 0.89 -1.55
C GLY A 107 5.42 0.98 -0.05
N ILE A 108 4.43 1.15 0.83
CA ILE A 108 4.70 1.11 2.27
C ILE A 108 5.16 -0.32 2.63
N PRO A 109 6.34 -0.49 3.26
CA PRO A 109 6.86 -1.81 3.63
C PRO A 109 6.10 -2.41 4.82
N ASP A 110 6.13 -3.75 4.98
CA ASP A 110 5.43 -4.42 6.10
C ASP A 110 5.92 -3.95 7.47
N SER A 111 7.20 -3.57 7.58
CA SER A 111 7.75 -2.99 8.80
C SER A 111 7.08 -1.67 9.24
N GLN A 112 6.24 -1.07 8.39
CA GLN A 112 5.46 0.14 8.63
C GLN A 112 3.93 -0.09 8.55
N ILE A 113 3.50 -1.34 8.44
CA ILE A 113 2.09 -1.71 8.41
C ILE A 113 1.82 -2.60 9.62
N ILE A 114 0.89 -2.21 10.47
CA ILE A 114 0.36 -3.05 11.55
C ILE A 114 -0.96 -3.65 11.08
N LEU A 115 -1.00 -4.96 10.90
CA LEU A 115 -2.17 -5.70 10.45
C LEU A 115 -2.76 -6.55 11.59
N MET A 116 -4.02 -6.27 11.96
CA MET A 116 -4.74 -7.00 13.01
C MET A 116 -5.93 -7.77 12.41
N LEU A 117 -5.85 -9.11 12.43
CA LEU A 117 -6.89 -10.01 11.92
C LEU A 117 -7.38 -10.97 13.02
N PRO A 118 -8.64 -10.85 13.47
CA PRO A 118 -9.17 -11.61 14.62
C PRO A 118 -9.58 -13.04 14.26
N ASP A 119 -9.57 -13.39 12.97
CA ASP A 119 -9.90 -14.71 12.46
C ASP A 119 -9.18 -14.92 11.12
N ASP A 120 -9.05 -16.18 10.68
CA ASP A 120 -8.40 -16.54 9.43
C ASP A 120 -9.42 -17.16 8.47
N MET A 121 -9.96 -16.34 7.56
CA MET A 121 -10.93 -16.80 6.56
C MET A 121 -10.28 -17.67 5.48
N ALA A 122 -8.99 -17.49 5.17
CA ALA A 122 -8.29 -18.31 4.19
C ALA A 122 -8.23 -19.77 4.66
N CYS A 123 -8.06 -19.99 5.96
CA CYS A 123 -7.98 -21.31 6.57
C CYS A 123 -9.27 -21.81 7.24
N ASN A 124 -10.39 -21.11 7.05
CA ASN A 124 -11.67 -21.54 7.60
C ASN A 124 -12.18 -22.79 6.87
N PRO A 125 -12.67 -23.83 7.57
CA PRO A 125 -13.24 -25.02 6.93
C PRO A 125 -14.45 -24.77 6.04
N ARG A 126 -15.10 -23.60 6.17
CA ARG A 126 -16.21 -23.18 5.30
C ARG A 126 -15.73 -22.56 3.99
N ASN A 127 -14.45 -22.20 3.88
CA ASN A 127 -13.92 -21.60 2.68
C ASN A 127 -13.81 -22.65 1.57
N ALA A 128 -14.61 -22.48 0.52
CA ALA A 128 -14.56 -23.32 -0.68
C ALA A 128 -13.22 -23.21 -1.43
N PHE A 129 -12.43 -22.16 -1.16
CA PHE A 129 -11.13 -21.88 -1.76
C PHE A 129 -10.05 -21.80 -0.67
N PRO A 130 -9.51 -22.94 -0.22
CA PRO A 130 -8.55 -22.97 0.88
C PRO A 130 -7.29 -22.14 0.57
N GLY A 131 -6.87 -21.33 1.53
CA GLY A 131 -5.67 -20.51 1.42
C GLY A 131 -5.85 -19.18 0.71
N THR A 132 -7.06 -18.85 0.22
CA THR A 132 -7.31 -17.60 -0.52
C THR A 132 -8.47 -16.81 0.07
N VAL A 133 -8.47 -15.50 -0.20
CA VAL A 133 -9.55 -14.57 0.17
C VAL A 133 -9.87 -13.65 -1.01
N TYR A 134 -11.14 -13.40 -1.31
CA TYR A 134 -11.56 -12.58 -2.46
C TYR A 134 -12.58 -11.53 -2.03
N SER A 135 -12.51 -10.32 -2.59
CA SER A 135 -13.50 -9.24 -2.36
C SER A 135 -14.55 -9.11 -3.47
N ASN A 136 -14.51 -10.00 -4.46
CA ASN A 136 -15.37 -9.99 -5.63
C ASN A 136 -15.63 -11.42 -6.13
N SER A 137 -16.72 -11.60 -6.87
CA SER A 137 -17.17 -12.93 -7.34
C SER A 137 -16.44 -13.42 -8.59
N ASP A 138 -15.83 -12.52 -9.36
CA ASP A 138 -14.92 -12.87 -10.46
C ASP A 138 -13.56 -13.35 -9.94
N ARG A 139 -13.27 -13.14 -8.64
CA ARG A 139 -12.10 -13.67 -7.93
C ARG A 139 -10.78 -13.36 -8.63
N ALA A 140 -10.73 -12.17 -9.24
CA ALA A 140 -9.60 -11.73 -10.06
C ALA A 140 -8.30 -11.59 -9.25
N VAL A 141 -8.42 -11.30 -7.94
CA VAL A 141 -7.29 -11.02 -7.06
C VAL A 141 -7.46 -11.76 -5.73
N ASP A 142 -6.54 -12.70 -5.45
CA ASP A 142 -6.41 -13.26 -4.10
C ASP A 142 -5.81 -12.21 -3.16
N LEU A 143 -6.59 -11.84 -2.15
CA LEU A 143 -6.26 -10.85 -1.14
C LEU A 143 -5.29 -11.37 -0.10
N TYR A 144 -5.29 -12.68 0.17
CA TYR A 144 -4.43 -13.31 1.18
C TYR A 144 -3.05 -13.52 0.59
N GLY A 145 -2.92 -14.24 -0.54
CA GLY A 145 -1.65 -14.46 -1.23
C GLY A 145 -0.54 -15.02 -0.34
N ASP A 146 0.70 -14.97 -0.84
CA ASP A 146 1.87 -15.51 -0.13
C ASP A 146 2.61 -14.49 0.75
N ASN A 147 2.28 -13.19 0.63
CA ASN A 147 3.09 -12.09 1.13
C ASN A 147 2.39 -11.21 2.18
N ILE A 148 1.37 -11.72 2.87
CA ILE A 148 0.75 -10.98 3.97
C ILE A 148 1.51 -11.19 5.28
N GLU A 149 1.83 -10.09 5.95
CA GLU A 149 2.38 -10.11 7.31
C GLU A 149 1.28 -9.69 8.28
N VAL A 150 0.78 -10.64 9.08
CA VAL A 150 -0.24 -10.38 10.10
C VAL A 150 0.43 -10.27 11.46
N ASP A 151 0.38 -9.09 12.06
CA ASP A 151 1.05 -8.80 13.33
C ASP A 151 0.27 -9.33 14.51
N TYR A 152 -1.02 -9.00 14.59
CA TYR A 152 -1.92 -9.47 15.65
C TYR A 152 -2.93 -10.45 15.07
N ARG A 153 -2.86 -11.71 15.52
CA ARG A 153 -3.68 -12.81 15.00
C ARG A 153 -4.67 -13.30 16.05
N GLY A 154 -5.89 -13.60 15.62
CA GLY A 154 -6.86 -14.32 16.45
C GLY A 154 -7.13 -13.59 17.77
N TYR A 155 -6.92 -14.28 18.89
CA TYR A 155 -7.13 -13.77 20.24
C TYR A 155 -6.23 -12.60 20.64
N GLU A 156 -5.20 -12.27 19.87
CA GLU A 156 -4.37 -11.09 20.12
C GLU A 156 -5.05 -9.77 19.68
N VAL A 157 -6.12 -9.84 18.89
CA VAL A 157 -6.87 -8.66 18.42
C VAL A 157 -7.87 -8.21 19.49
N THR A 158 -7.38 -7.56 20.53
CA THR A 158 -8.19 -7.04 21.65
C THR A 158 -8.17 -5.52 21.69
N VAL A 159 -9.13 -4.92 22.40
CA VAL A 159 -9.14 -3.47 22.63
C VAL A 159 -7.87 -3.05 23.37
N GLU A 160 -7.48 -3.83 24.38
CA GLU A 160 -6.27 -3.58 25.17
C GLU A 160 -5.00 -3.53 24.32
N ASN A 161 -4.78 -4.52 23.45
CA ASN A 161 -3.59 -4.56 22.59
C ASN A 161 -3.58 -3.43 21.58
N PHE A 162 -4.73 -3.08 21.01
CA PHE A 162 -4.85 -1.95 20.09
C PHE A 162 -4.52 -0.62 20.78
N ILE A 163 -5.08 -0.35 21.97
CA ILE A 163 -4.78 0.87 22.74
C ILE A 163 -3.31 0.89 23.18
N ARG A 164 -2.73 -0.25 23.59
CA ARG A 164 -1.30 -0.34 23.94
C ARG A 164 -0.39 -0.05 22.75
N LEU A 165 -0.72 -0.56 21.58
CA LEU A 165 -0.01 -0.25 20.34
C LEU A 165 -0.02 1.26 20.06
N LEU A 166 -1.21 1.87 20.06
CA LEU A 166 -1.37 3.30 19.82
C LEU A 166 -0.69 4.17 20.88
N THR A 167 -0.58 3.72 22.13
CA THR A 167 -0.03 4.54 23.23
C THR A 167 1.43 4.23 23.59
N ASP A 168 2.09 3.32 22.85
CA ASP A 168 3.45 2.82 23.14
C ASP A 168 3.56 2.20 24.54
N ARG A 169 2.59 1.36 24.89
CA ARG A 169 2.51 0.64 26.17
C ARG A 169 2.59 -0.86 25.97
N VAL A 170 3.32 -1.30 24.95
CA VAL A 170 3.64 -2.70 24.69
C VAL A 170 4.95 -3.06 25.41
N GLY A 171 4.99 -4.22 26.09
CA GLY A 171 6.15 -4.63 26.89
C GLY A 171 7.41 -4.84 26.05
N ASP A 172 8.60 -4.64 26.63
CA ASP A 172 9.91 -4.69 25.95
C ASP A 172 10.18 -6.02 25.22
N GLU A 173 9.56 -7.10 25.67
CA GLU A 173 9.63 -8.44 25.08
C GLU A 173 8.94 -8.56 23.72
N MET A 174 8.04 -7.62 23.39
CA MET A 174 7.26 -7.69 22.15
C MET A 174 8.13 -7.39 20.92
N PRO A 175 8.01 -8.19 19.85
CA PRO A 175 8.82 -8.04 18.64
C PRO A 175 8.54 -6.69 17.96
N ARG A 176 9.50 -6.23 17.15
CA ARG A 176 9.41 -4.95 16.44
C ARG A 176 8.16 -4.84 15.56
N SER A 177 7.73 -5.93 14.91
CA SER A 177 6.54 -5.94 14.04
C SER A 177 5.25 -5.63 14.79
N LYS A 178 5.21 -5.84 16.12
CA LYS A 178 4.06 -5.50 16.97
C LYS A 178 4.13 -4.08 17.56
N ARG A 179 5.04 -3.23 17.09
CA ARG A 179 5.24 -1.87 17.60
C ARG A 179 4.99 -0.84 16.50
N LEU A 180 4.26 0.22 16.85
CA LEU A 180 4.04 1.37 15.99
C LEU A 180 5.19 2.37 16.19
N LEU A 181 6.29 2.27 15.43
CA LEU A 181 7.49 3.09 15.68
C LEU A 181 7.44 4.45 14.98
N THR A 182 6.38 5.21 15.26
CA THR A 182 6.10 6.54 14.70
C THR A 182 6.63 7.68 15.57
N ASP A 183 6.84 8.84 14.95
CA ASP A 183 7.32 10.09 15.55
C ASP A 183 6.53 11.33 15.08
N ASP A 184 6.97 12.54 15.42
CA ASP A 184 6.33 13.81 15.06
C ASP A 184 6.42 14.17 13.57
N ARG A 185 7.06 13.32 12.76
CA ARG A 185 7.16 13.44 11.30
C ARG A 185 6.57 12.21 10.59
N SER A 186 5.75 11.43 11.28
CA SER A 186 5.12 10.23 10.73
C SER A 186 3.65 10.48 10.44
N ASN A 187 3.20 10.31 9.19
CA ASN A 187 1.76 10.25 8.91
C ASN A 187 1.25 8.85 9.12
N ILE A 188 0.02 8.73 9.63
CA ILE A 188 -0.57 7.44 9.98
C ILE A 188 -1.94 7.30 9.33
N LEU A 189 -2.11 6.28 8.50
CA LEU A 189 -3.42 5.78 8.10
C LEU A 189 -3.92 4.81 9.18
N VAL A 190 -5.03 5.14 9.84
CA VAL A 190 -5.72 4.21 10.74
C VAL A 190 -7.02 3.81 10.07
N TYR A 191 -7.11 2.57 9.61
CA TYR A 191 -8.32 2.01 8.99
C TYR A 191 -8.90 0.92 9.87
N MET A 192 -10.17 1.07 10.24
CA MET A 192 -10.88 0.10 11.08
C MET A 192 -12.20 -0.32 10.42
N THR A 193 -12.54 -1.61 10.50
CA THR A 193 -13.82 -2.10 9.99
C THR A 193 -14.38 -3.22 10.86
N GLY A 194 -15.70 -3.21 11.01
CA GLY A 194 -16.41 -4.19 11.82
C GLY A 194 -17.84 -3.77 12.14
N HIS A 195 -18.41 -4.39 13.17
CA HIS A 195 -19.73 -4.02 13.69
C HIS A 195 -19.62 -2.99 14.79
N GLY A 196 -20.51 -2.02 14.80
CA GLY A 196 -20.48 -0.89 15.73
C GLY A 196 -21.85 -0.25 15.85
N GLY A 197 -21.89 0.89 16.51
CA GLY A 197 -23.09 1.69 16.71
C GLY A 197 -22.72 3.05 17.27
N ASN A 198 -23.68 3.69 17.94
CA ASN A 198 -23.49 5.04 18.48
C ASN A 198 -22.32 5.08 19.47
N GLU A 199 -21.19 5.66 19.04
CA GLU A 199 -19.96 5.88 19.81
C GLU A 199 -19.24 4.59 20.26
N PHE A 200 -19.46 3.44 19.61
CA PHE A 200 -18.70 2.22 19.88
C PHE A 200 -18.43 1.36 18.63
N LEU A 201 -17.35 0.57 18.68
CA LEU A 201 -17.01 -0.47 17.72
C LEU A 201 -16.72 -1.78 18.46
N LYS A 202 -17.36 -2.88 18.05
CA LYS A 202 -17.18 -4.21 18.67
C LYS A 202 -15.87 -4.84 18.25
N PHE A 203 -15.17 -5.43 19.21
CA PHE A 203 -14.00 -6.29 19.03
C PHE A 203 -14.36 -7.73 19.36
N GLN A 204 -14.15 -8.61 18.37
CA GLN A 204 -14.36 -10.06 18.46
C GLN A 204 -15.75 -10.49 18.96
N ASP A 205 -16.78 -9.64 18.86
CA ASP A 205 -18.12 -9.89 19.42
C ASP A 205 -18.14 -10.11 20.95
N ALA A 206 -17.10 -9.63 21.66
CA ALA A 206 -16.94 -9.81 23.10
C ALA A 206 -16.64 -8.50 23.85
N GLU A 207 -15.86 -7.61 23.23
CA GLU A 207 -15.46 -6.31 23.79
C GLU A 207 -15.93 -5.19 22.88
N GLU A 208 -15.93 -3.96 23.38
CA GLU A 208 -16.26 -2.75 22.63
C GLU A 208 -15.21 -1.69 22.93
N ILE A 209 -14.75 -0.97 21.89
CA ILE A 209 -13.97 0.25 22.04
C ILE A 209 -14.89 1.45 21.82
N GLY A 210 -14.86 2.42 22.74
CA GLY A 210 -15.65 3.64 22.63
C GLY A 210 -14.97 4.74 21.83
N ALA A 211 -15.77 5.71 21.35
CA ALA A 211 -15.26 6.94 20.73
C ALA A 211 -14.33 7.73 21.66
N PHE A 212 -14.59 7.69 22.97
CA PHE A 212 -13.75 8.33 23.99
C PHE A 212 -12.40 7.63 24.16
N ASP A 213 -12.37 6.28 24.15
CA ASP A 213 -11.11 5.53 24.25
C ASP A 213 -10.18 5.83 23.07
N LEU A 214 -10.75 5.94 21.86
CA LEU A 214 -10.00 6.37 20.67
C LEU A 214 -9.48 7.81 20.79
N ALA A 215 -10.33 8.73 21.28
CA ALA A 215 -9.93 10.12 21.48
C ALA A 215 -8.75 10.24 22.45
N ASP A 216 -8.82 9.55 23.59
CA ASP A 216 -7.76 9.56 24.60
C ASP A 216 -6.50 8.83 24.13
N ALA A 217 -6.62 7.82 23.27
CA ALA A 217 -5.46 7.16 22.66
C ALA A 217 -4.74 8.08 21.68
N PHE A 218 -5.47 8.76 20.79
CA PHE A 218 -4.88 9.74 19.86
C PHE A 218 -4.31 10.95 20.61
N GLU A 219 -4.92 11.40 21.70
CA GLU A 219 -4.32 12.45 22.53
C GLU A 219 -2.99 12.02 23.14
N GLN A 220 -2.91 10.81 23.68
CA GLN A 220 -1.64 10.32 24.19
C GLN A 220 -0.58 10.17 23.10
N MET A 221 -0.97 9.86 21.85
CA MET A 221 -0.04 9.89 20.73
C MET A 221 0.45 11.31 20.45
N TRP A 222 -0.45 12.29 20.51
CA TRP A 222 -0.13 13.71 20.30
C TRP A 222 0.82 14.25 21.37
N GLU A 223 0.50 14.05 22.65
CA GLU A 223 1.34 14.47 23.78
C GLU A 223 2.74 13.84 23.72
N LYS A 224 2.83 12.58 23.27
CA LYS A 224 4.08 11.85 23.09
C LYS A 224 4.78 12.13 21.76
N LYS A 225 4.26 13.02 20.92
CA LYS A 225 4.85 13.37 19.61
C LYS A 225 5.03 12.16 18.70
N ARG A 226 3.98 11.33 18.58
CA ARG A 226 4.01 10.07 17.83
C ARG A 226 3.28 10.11 16.49
N TYR A 227 2.84 11.28 16.05
CA TYR A 227 2.36 11.48 14.69
C TYR A 227 2.55 12.92 14.24
N HIS A 228 2.67 13.10 12.93
CA HIS A 228 2.55 14.37 12.25
C HIS A 228 1.08 14.64 11.89
N GLU A 229 0.48 13.75 11.10
CA GLU A 229 -0.93 13.78 10.69
C GLU A 229 -1.55 12.37 10.75
N ILE A 230 -2.83 12.27 11.12
CA ILE A 230 -3.59 11.01 11.09
C ILE A 230 -4.73 11.13 10.09
N LEU A 231 -4.85 10.13 9.21
CA LEU A 231 -6.07 9.87 8.45
C LEU A 231 -6.79 8.68 9.11
N PHE A 232 -7.88 8.96 9.83
CA PHE A 232 -8.71 7.96 10.48
C PHE A 232 -9.91 7.62 9.61
N MET A 233 -9.98 6.38 9.14
CA MET A 233 -11.06 5.86 8.30
C MET A 233 -11.76 4.71 9.02
N ILE A 234 -13.09 4.75 9.12
CA ILE A 234 -13.83 3.70 9.82
C ILE A 234 -15.08 3.24 9.04
N ASP A 235 -15.18 1.94 8.78
CA ASP A 235 -16.33 1.31 8.11
C ASP A 235 -17.13 0.47 9.11
N THR A 236 -18.22 1.06 9.61
CA THR A 236 -19.14 0.42 10.55
C THR A 236 -20.49 1.15 10.60
N CYS A 237 -21.50 0.55 11.24
CA CYS A 237 -22.76 1.24 11.50
C CYS A 237 -22.53 2.43 12.44
N GLN A 238 -23.13 3.58 12.11
CA GLN A 238 -22.95 4.85 12.83
C GLN A 238 -21.49 5.30 12.98
N ALA A 239 -20.63 4.94 12.03
CA ALA A 239 -19.21 5.27 12.01
C ALA A 239 -18.88 6.74 12.31
N ASN A 240 -19.70 7.69 11.87
CA ASN A 240 -19.44 9.12 12.07
C ASN A 240 -19.42 9.54 13.54
N THR A 241 -20.04 8.75 14.41
CA THR A 241 -20.04 8.99 15.86
C THR A 241 -18.69 8.66 16.51
N MET A 242 -17.89 7.76 15.91
CA MET A 242 -16.61 7.28 16.46
C MET A 242 -15.55 8.37 16.52
N TYR A 243 -15.55 9.30 15.56
CA TYR A 243 -14.60 10.41 15.58
C TYR A 243 -15.18 11.68 16.23
N SER A 244 -16.42 11.68 16.71
CA SER A 244 -17.09 12.87 17.25
C SER A 244 -16.45 13.40 18.55
N LYS A 245 -15.78 12.52 19.29
CA LYS A 245 -15.10 12.85 20.55
C LYS A 245 -13.63 13.18 20.41
N LEU A 246 -13.04 13.03 19.21
CA LEU A 246 -11.64 13.38 19.00
C LEU A 246 -11.40 14.88 19.28
N TYR A 247 -10.29 15.19 19.93
CA TYR A 247 -9.93 16.56 20.32
C TYR A 247 -8.46 16.91 20.05
N SER A 248 -7.63 15.93 19.66
CA SER A 248 -6.23 16.13 19.29
C SER A 248 -6.10 16.72 17.88
N PRO A 249 -5.12 17.59 17.62
CA PRO A 249 -4.99 18.26 16.33
C PRO A 249 -4.43 17.33 15.24
N ASN A 250 -4.44 17.80 14.00
CA ASN A 250 -3.87 17.15 12.82
C ASN A 250 -4.51 15.80 12.45
N ILE A 251 -5.80 15.66 12.75
CA ILE A 251 -6.58 14.46 12.41
C ILE A 251 -7.62 14.80 11.34
N ILE A 252 -7.57 14.05 10.24
CA ILE A 252 -8.63 13.97 9.24
C ILE A 252 -9.39 12.69 9.51
N ALA A 253 -10.70 12.76 9.73
CA ALA A 253 -11.50 11.57 10.02
C ALA A 253 -12.65 11.41 9.04
N THR A 254 -12.94 10.18 8.62
CA THR A 254 -14.09 9.83 7.79
C THR A 254 -14.72 8.52 8.23
N GLY A 255 -16.04 8.43 8.06
CA GLY A 255 -16.83 7.26 8.44
C GLY A 255 -17.85 6.90 7.37
N SER A 256 -18.24 5.63 7.34
CA SER A 256 -19.18 5.08 6.36
C SER A 256 -20.63 5.54 6.50
N SER A 257 -21.09 5.90 7.71
CA SER A 257 -22.51 6.15 7.97
C SER A 257 -22.75 7.10 9.15
N GLU A 258 -23.80 7.92 9.05
CA GLU A 258 -24.23 8.87 10.08
C GLU A 258 -24.89 8.19 11.30
N LEU A 259 -25.11 8.97 12.37
CA LEU A 259 -25.93 8.56 13.50
C LEU A 259 -27.29 8.03 12.99
N ASP A 260 -27.79 6.96 13.62
CA ASP A 260 -29.03 6.26 13.24
C ASP A 260 -29.02 5.59 11.85
N GLN A 261 -27.87 5.48 11.18
CA GLN A 261 -27.71 4.74 9.93
C GLN A 261 -26.87 3.47 10.08
N SER A 262 -27.19 2.46 9.27
CA SER A 262 -26.36 1.27 9.11
C SER A 262 -25.29 1.48 8.03
N SER A 263 -24.17 0.76 8.12
CA SER A 263 -23.28 0.52 6.97
C SER A 263 -23.73 -0.78 6.26
N TYR A 264 -23.47 -0.87 4.96
CA TYR A 264 -24.01 -1.92 4.11
C TYR A 264 -22.94 -2.71 3.39
N SER A 265 -23.13 -4.02 3.34
CA SER A 265 -22.32 -4.91 2.53
C SER A 265 -22.53 -4.71 1.03
N HIS A 266 -21.53 -5.07 0.24
CA HIS A 266 -21.54 -5.11 -1.21
C HIS A 266 -21.08 -6.51 -1.69
N HIS A 267 -21.40 -6.87 -2.93
CA HIS A 267 -21.07 -8.17 -3.55
C HIS A 267 -21.32 -9.42 -2.68
N ALA A 268 -22.32 -10.22 -3.04
CA ALA A 268 -22.46 -11.57 -2.51
C ALA A 268 -21.75 -12.56 -3.43
N ASP A 269 -20.98 -13.48 -2.86
CA ASP A 269 -20.42 -14.63 -3.58
C ASP A 269 -21.16 -15.88 -3.14
N ASN A 270 -21.76 -16.60 -4.11
CA ASN A 270 -22.55 -17.80 -3.83
C ASN A 270 -21.70 -19.00 -3.42
N ASP A 271 -20.46 -19.08 -3.90
CA ASP A 271 -19.52 -20.17 -3.58
C ASP A 271 -18.95 -19.97 -2.16
N VAL A 272 -18.70 -18.72 -1.76
CA VAL A 272 -18.30 -18.36 -0.37
C VAL A 272 -19.52 -18.36 0.58
N GLY A 273 -20.71 -18.07 0.03
CA GLY A 273 -22.00 -18.12 0.74
C GLY A 273 -22.31 -16.89 1.59
N VAL A 274 -21.53 -15.81 1.48
CA VAL A 274 -21.66 -14.57 2.27
C VAL A 274 -21.29 -13.34 1.43
N ALA A 275 -21.56 -12.15 1.94
CA ALA A 275 -21.04 -10.93 1.35
C ALA A 275 -19.52 -10.82 1.56
N VAL A 276 -18.81 -10.37 0.53
CA VAL A 276 -17.33 -10.44 0.49
C VAL A 276 -16.64 -9.08 0.63
N ILE A 277 -17.37 -7.96 0.61
CA ILE A 277 -16.82 -6.62 0.84
C ILE A 277 -17.92 -5.68 1.36
N ASP A 278 -17.58 -4.54 1.97
CA ASP A 278 -18.55 -3.48 2.31
C ASP A 278 -18.56 -2.34 1.29
N ARG A 279 -19.70 -1.65 1.15
CA ARG A 279 -19.91 -0.60 0.14
C ARG A 279 -18.93 0.54 0.28
N TYR A 280 -18.82 1.09 1.49
CA TYR A 280 -17.91 2.21 1.75
C TYR A 280 -16.48 1.84 1.36
N THR A 281 -16.01 0.68 1.81
CA THR A 281 -14.67 0.18 1.45
C THR A 281 -14.52 -0.08 -0.04
N TYR A 282 -15.49 -0.71 -0.70
CA TYR A 282 -15.48 -0.96 -2.14
C TYR A 282 -15.30 0.33 -2.95
N TYR A 283 -16.05 1.38 -2.64
CA TYR A 283 -15.96 2.64 -3.39
C TYR A 283 -14.70 3.45 -3.07
N ASN A 284 -14.12 3.30 -1.87
CA ASN A 284 -12.78 3.79 -1.60
C ASN A 284 -11.74 3.07 -2.47
N LEU A 285 -11.80 1.74 -2.55
CA LEU A 285 -10.90 0.95 -3.39
C LEU A 285 -11.07 1.27 -4.87
N GLU A 286 -12.31 1.41 -5.37
CA GLU A 286 -12.60 1.82 -6.75
C GLU A 286 -11.88 3.13 -7.09
N PHE A 287 -11.94 4.12 -6.20
CA PHE A 287 -11.24 5.40 -6.37
C PHE A 287 -9.72 5.20 -6.35
N LEU A 288 -9.20 4.50 -5.34
CA LEU A 288 -7.76 4.30 -5.14
C LEU A 288 -7.13 3.51 -6.30
N GLU A 289 -7.82 2.52 -6.85
CA GLU A 289 -7.34 1.69 -7.95
C GLU A 289 -7.43 2.40 -9.30
N SER A 290 -8.48 3.20 -9.52
CA SER A 290 -8.65 3.91 -10.79
C SER A 290 -7.87 5.22 -10.87
N GLN A 291 -7.79 5.98 -9.78
CA GLN A 291 -7.24 7.34 -9.74
C GLN A 291 -5.84 7.44 -9.10
N VAL A 292 -5.43 6.45 -8.29
CA VAL A 292 -4.17 6.47 -7.53
C VAL A 292 -3.34 5.21 -7.86
N GLN A 293 -2.91 5.14 -9.12
CA GLN A 293 -2.18 3.97 -9.64
C GLN A 293 -0.73 3.91 -9.16
N ASP A 294 -0.11 5.08 -8.92
CA ASP A 294 1.29 5.19 -8.50
C ASP A 294 1.53 6.42 -7.58
N LEU A 295 2.75 6.50 -7.03
CA LEU A 295 3.19 7.55 -6.10
C LEU A 295 3.21 8.97 -6.68
N SER A 296 3.23 9.11 -8.00
CA SER A 296 3.21 10.43 -8.67
C SER A 296 1.81 11.04 -8.72
N SER A 297 0.78 10.28 -8.33
CA SER A 297 -0.59 10.77 -8.27
C SER A 297 -0.69 12.00 -7.37
N LYS A 298 -1.36 13.03 -7.90
CA LYS A 298 -1.63 14.29 -7.19
C LYS A 298 -3.03 14.32 -6.60
N LYS A 299 -3.73 13.18 -6.62
CA LYS A 299 -5.10 13.08 -6.13
C LYS A 299 -5.15 13.37 -4.64
N THR A 300 -6.11 14.20 -4.26
CA THR A 300 -6.24 14.64 -2.88
C THR A 300 -7.26 13.84 -2.11
N VAL A 301 -7.13 13.89 -0.79
CA VAL A 301 -8.10 13.34 0.16
C VAL A 301 -9.48 14.01 -0.04
N GLY A 302 -9.50 15.30 -0.39
CA GLY A 302 -10.74 16.00 -0.78
C GLY A 302 -11.42 15.38 -2.00
N GLU A 303 -10.68 15.06 -3.07
CA GLU A 303 -11.25 14.41 -4.26
C GLU A 303 -11.78 13.00 -3.95
N LEU A 304 -11.12 12.25 -3.05
CA LEU A 304 -11.64 10.97 -2.57
C LEU A 304 -13.00 11.17 -1.88
N PHE A 305 -13.08 12.14 -0.98
CA PHE A 305 -14.31 12.42 -0.24
C PHE A 305 -15.44 12.96 -1.11
N ASP A 306 -15.12 13.71 -2.16
CA ASP A 306 -16.11 14.18 -3.14
C ASP A 306 -16.69 13.04 -3.99
N SER A 307 -16.02 11.88 -4.02
CA SER A 307 -16.52 10.66 -4.68
C SER A 307 -17.59 9.92 -3.87
N TYR A 308 -17.78 10.28 -2.59
CA TYR A 308 -18.75 9.64 -1.71
C TYR A 308 -20.14 10.15 -2.02
N THR A 309 -21.00 9.27 -2.51
CA THR A 309 -22.42 9.59 -2.75
C THR A 309 -23.32 8.55 -2.08
N TYR A 310 -24.52 8.99 -1.69
CA TYR A 310 -25.51 8.11 -1.07
C TYR A 310 -25.91 6.97 -2.01
N GLU A 311 -26.00 7.22 -3.32
CA GLU A 311 -26.38 6.22 -4.33
C GLU A 311 -25.37 5.08 -4.42
N LYS A 312 -24.09 5.37 -4.19
CA LYS A 312 -23.03 4.36 -4.14
C LYS A 312 -23.06 3.64 -2.79
N ILE A 313 -22.87 4.40 -1.72
CA ILE A 313 -22.56 3.86 -0.38
C ILE A 313 -23.80 3.33 0.34
N HIS A 314 -24.99 3.85 0.01
CA HIS A 314 -26.28 3.61 0.67
C HIS A 314 -26.37 4.10 2.13
N SER A 315 -25.42 4.93 2.54
CA SER A 315 -25.41 5.66 3.80
C SER A 315 -24.67 6.99 3.60
N ASN A 316 -24.86 7.92 4.54
CA ASN A 316 -24.21 9.21 4.54
C ASN A 316 -22.81 9.09 5.14
N ALA A 317 -21.82 8.88 4.27
CA ALA A 317 -20.42 8.93 4.67
C ALA A 317 -20.07 10.34 5.18
N GLY A 318 -19.48 10.41 6.37
CA GLY A 318 -19.12 11.67 7.01
C GLY A 318 -17.64 11.96 6.89
N VAL A 319 -17.29 13.24 7.04
CA VAL A 319 -15.91 13.69 7.15
C VAL A 319 -15.80 14.81 8.18
N ARG A 320 -14.69 14.82 8.92
CA ARG A 320 -14.38 15.81 9.96
C ARG A 320 -12.96 16.37 9.75
N TYR A 321 -12.82 17.70 9.83
CA TYR A 321 -11.55 18.42 9.58
C TYR A 321 -11.27 19.58 10.56
N ASP A 322 -12.15 19.84 11.54
CA ASP A 322 -12.01 20.97 12.47
C ASP A 322 -10.78 20.86 13.37
N LEU A 323 -10.25 19.65 13.56
CA LEU A 323 -9.02 19.38 14.29
C LEU A 323 -7.75 19.65 13.45
N PHE A 324 -7.91 19.85 12.14
CA PHE A 324 -6.79 20.04 11.25
C PHE A 324 -6.42 21.53 11.14
N PRO A 325 -5.16 21.93 11.36
CA PRO A 325 -4.74 23.32 11.20
C PRO A 325 -4.98 23.81 9.77
N GLY A 326 -5.64 24.96 9.65
CA GLY A 326 -6.09 25.48 8.35
C GLY A 326 -7.44 24.95 7.88
N GLY A 327 -8.10 24.11 8.70
CA GLY A 327 -9.47 23.65 8.49
C GLY A 327 -9.65 22.78 7.24
N ALA A 328 -10.85 22.84 6.67
CA ALA A 328 -11.25 21.97 5.57
C ALA A 328 -10.36 22.11 4.32
N ASP A 329 -9.97 23.33 3.94
CA ASP A 329 -9.16 23.56 2.73
C ASP A 329 -7.78 22.91 2.84
N ALA A 330 -7.11 23.10 4.00
CA ALA A 330 -5.82 22.50 4.26
C ALA A 330 -5.92 20.96 4.29
N ALA A 331 -6.88 20.42 5.04
CA ALA A 331 -7.06 18.97 5.15
C ALA A 331 -7.40 18.31 3.80
N ARG A 332 -8.32 18.90 3.04
CA ARG A 332 -8.77 18.38 1.73
C ARG A 332 -7.70 18.48 0.65
N SER A 333 -6.71 19.36 0.81
CA SER A 333 -5.58 19.51 -0.12
C SER A 333 -4.48 18.46 0.06
N ARG A 334 -4.47 17.72 1.19
CA ARG A 334 -3.51 16.62 1.42
C ARG A 334 -3.64 15.56 0.36
N ARG A 335 -2.51 15.03 -0.10
CA ARG A 335 -2.51 13.98 -1.11
C ARG A 335 -2.87 12.66 -0.46
N ILE A 336 -3.52 11.79 -1.22
CA ILE A 336 -3.76 10.42 -0.77
C ILE A 336 -2.44 9.69 -0.53
N THR A 337 -1.42 9.97 -1.34
CA THR A 337 -0.07 9.42 -1.20
C THR A 337 0.64 9.87 0.08
N ASP A 338 0.19 10.95 0.74
CA ASP A 338 0.71 11.38 2.04
C ASP A 338 0.30 10.40 3.17
N PHE A 339 -0.67 9.51 2.94
CA PHE A 339 -1.10 8.50 3.92
C PHE A 339 -0.98 7.06 3.39
N PHE A 340 -1.23 6.83 2.10
CA PHE A 340 -1.23 5.50 1.50
C PHE A 340 0.09 5.14 0.80
N GLY A 341 0.94 6.13 0.49
CA GLY A 341 2.16 5.93 -0.29
C GLY A 341 3.42 5.83 0.56
N ASN A 342 4.46 5.21 0.03
CA ASN A 342 5.78 5.28 0.63
C ASN A 342 6.40 6.68 0.49
N VAL A 343 7.13 7.10 1.51
CA VAL A 343 8.01 8.26 1.44
C VAL A 343 9.39 7.78 1.00
N GLN A 344 9.73 7.97 -0.27
CA GLN A 344 11.10 7.75 -0.72
C GLN A 344 11.93 8.99 -0.38
N ASN A 345 12.64 8.96 0.74
CA ASN A 345 13.76 9.88 0.95
C ASN A 345 14.86 9.49 -0.04
N VAL A 346 14.85 10.11 -1.22
CA VAL A 346 16.06 10.13 -2.06
C VAL A 346 17.01 11.09 -1.37
N GLU A 347 17.84 10.56 -0.47
CA GLU A 347 19.09 11.22 -0.13
C GLU A 347 19.90 11.32 -1.42
N VAL A 348 19.80 12.46 -2.10
CA VAL A 348 20.70 12.80 -3.19
C VAL A 348 22.05 13.08 -2.52
N ASP A 349 22.78 12.01 -2.23
CA ASP A 349 24.21 12.07 -1.97
C ASP A 349 24.86 12.63 -3.25
N GLY A 350 24.92 13.95 -3.37
CA GLY A 350 25.51 14.65 -4.52
C GLY A 350 26.96 14.24 -4.79
N ALA A 351 27.61 13.58 -3.83
CA ALA A 351 28.94 12.99 -3.97
C ALA A 351 28.95 11.66 -4.76
N LYS A 352 27.88 10.84 -4.72
CA LYS A 352 27.84 9.54 -5.43
C LYS A 352 27.52 9.70 -6.92
N ASN A 353 26.74 10.72 -7.29
CA ASN A 353 26.40 10.98 -8.69
C ASN A 353 27.62 11.41 -9.52
N MET A 354 28.56 12.16 -8.94
CA MET A 354 29.80 12.53 -9.64
C MET A 354 30.69 11.32 -9.93
N VAL A 355 30.78 10.37 -8.98
CA VAL A 355 31.59 9.15 -9.15
C VAL A 355 30.95 8.22 -10.19
N LEU A 356 29.62 8.09 -10.19
CA LEU A 356 28.90 7.26 -11.16
C LEU A 356 29.01 7.82 -12.58
N ASP A 357 28.91 9.14 -12.74
CA ASP A 357 29.06 9.81 -14.04
C ASP A 357 30.50 9.67 -14.55
N GLU A 358 31.50 9.76 -13.68
CA GLU A 358 32.91 9.59 -14.04
C GLU A 358 33.20 8.13 -14.46
N GLU A 359 32.70 7.14 -13.72
CA GLU A 359 32.82 5.71 -14.08
C GLU A 359 32.08 5.35 -15.38
N LEU A 360 30.90 5.94 -15.62
CA LEU A 360 30.14 5.74 -16.86
C LEU A 360 30.87 6.33 -18.08
N LEU A 361 31.51 7.48 -17.89
CA LEU A 361 32.29 8.16 -18.93
C LEU A 361 33.56 7.36 -19.26
N GLU A 362 34.27 6.85 -18.25
CA GLU A 362 35.40 5.94 -18.45
C GLU A 362 35.00 4.64 -19.18
N LEU A 363 33.86 4.07 -18.80
CA LEU A 363 33.34 2.85 -19.44
C LEU A 363 32.99 3.11 -20.92
N SER A 364 32.36 4.26 -21.22
CA SER A 364 32.03 4.64 -22.59
C SER A 364 33.28 4.78 -23.48
N GLN A 365 34.37 5.35 -22.93
CA GLN A 365 35.65 5.49 -23.63
C GLN A 365 36.33 4.13 -23.84
N LYS A 366 36.29 3.23 -22.86
CA LYS A 366 36.80 1.86 -23.01
C LYS A 366 36.03 1.08 -24.08
N ILE A 367 34.70 1.20 -24.11
CA ILE A 367 33.87 0.56 -25.14
C ILE A 367 34.22 1.09 -26.53
N ALA A 368 34.41 2.41 -26.68
CA ALA A 368 34.81 3.02 -27.95
C ALA A 368 36.19 2.54 -28.41
N ALA A 369 37.16 2.45 -27.49
CA ALA A 369 38.50 1.95 -27.79
C ALA A 369 38.50 0.48 -28.20
N LEU A 370 37.68 -0.36 -27.55
CA LEU A 370 37.53 -1.77 -27.90
C LEU A 370 36.86 -1.96 -29.26
N LYS A 371 35.84 -1.15 -29.59
CA LYS A 371 35.22 -1.15 -30.92
C LYS A 371 36.23 -0.79 -32.01
N LYS A 372 37.04 0.26 -31.78
CA LYS A 372 38.08 0.66 -32.74
C LYS A 372 39.12 -0.45 -32.96
N ARG A 373 39.57 -1.11 -31.90
CA ARG A 373 40.49 -2.25 -32.01
C ARG A 373 39.87 -3.44 -32.73
N ALA A 374 38.58 -3.70 -32.52
CA ALA A 374 37.86 -4.75 -33.26
C ALA A 374 37.73 -4.41 -34.74
N GLU A 375 37.43 -3.16 -35.09
CA GLU A 375 37.37 -2.68 -36.47
C GLU A 375 38.76 -2.73 -37.15
N GLU A 376 39.83 -2.37 -36.44
CA GLU A 376 41.21 -2.49 -36.92
C GLU A 376 41.63 -3.95 -37.12
N ALA A 377 41.22 -4.84 -36.22
CA ALA A 377 41.44 -6.29 -36.37
C ALA A 377 40.66 -6.88 -37.55
N ASP A 378 39.40 -6.47 -37.75
CA ASP A 378 38.59 -6.85 -38.90
C ASP A 378 39.16 -6.30 -40.21
N ALA A 379 39.66 -5.07 -40.21
CA ALA A 379 40.33 -4.47 -41.36
C ALA A 379 41.66 -5.18 -41.67
N ALA A 380 42.43 -5.54 -40.65
CA ALA A 380 43.66 -6.32 -40.80
C ALA A 380 43.37 -7.74 -41.33
N ALA A 381 42.31 -8.39 -40.84
CA ALA A 381 41.85 -9.69 -41.33
C ALA A 381 41.40 -9.62 -42.81
N ARG A 382 40.65 -8.58 -43.18
CA ARG A 382 40.25 -8.32 -44.58
C ARG A 382 41.48 -8.08 -45.48
N ASN A 383 42.46 -7.31 -45.01
CA ASN A 383 43.70 -7.06 -45.76
C ASN A 383 44.57 -8.31 -45.88
N ALA A 384 44.64 -9.16 -44.85
CA ALA A 384 45.29 -10.47 -44.89
C ALA A 384 44.62 -11.41 -45.90
N THR A 385 43.28 -11.40 -45.96
CA THR A 385 42.51 -12.22 -46.92
C THR A 385 42.70 -11.72 -48.36
N LEU A 386 42.89 -10.40 -48.55
CA LEU A 386 43.20 -9.80 -49.85
C LEU A 386 44.63 -10.10 -50.31
N THR A 387 45.61 -10.13 -49.39
CA THR A 387 46.99 -10.53 -49.70
C THR A 387 47.09 -12.04 -50.00
N GLU A 388 46.31 -12.88 -49.32
CA GLU A 388 46.23 -14.32 -49.62
C GLU A 388 45.54 -14.61 -50.97
N LYS A 389 44.49 -13.83 -51.32
CA LYS A 389 43.88 -13.86 -52.67
C LYS A 389 44.80 -13.30 -53.76
N ALA A 390 45.64 -12.31 -53.45
CA ALA A 390 46.64 -11.79 -54.39
C ALA A 390 47.76 -12.81 -54.63
N ALA A 391 48.22 -13.51 -53.59
CA ALA A 391 49.20 -14.59 -53.70
C ALA A 391 48.67 -15.79 -54.51
N ARG A 392 47.40 -16.19 -54.31
CA ARG A 392 46.73 -17.19 -55.16
C ARG A 392 46.46 -16.71 -56.59
N GLY A 393 46.30 -15.40 -56.80
CA GLY A 393 46.12 -14.78 -58.12
C GLY A 393 47.40 -14.76 -58.96
N GLU A 394 48.58 -14.72 -58.34
CA GLU A 394 49.86 -14.85 -59.04
C GLU A 394 50.21 -16.31 -59.37
N GLU A 395 49.80 -17.27 -58.54
CA GLU A 395 49.98 -18.71 -58.81
C GLU A 395 49.06 -19.23 -59.94
N GLN A 396 47.89 -18.61 -60.15
CA GLN A 396 46.97 -18.96 -61.24
C GLN A 396 47.30 -18.29 -62.58
N LYS A 397 48.10 -17.20 -62.59
CA LYS A 397 48.59 -16.57 -63.83
C LYS A 397 49.70 -17.37 -64.53
N ALA A 398 50.33 -18.33 -63.85
CA ALA A 398 51.33 -19.23 -64.45
C ALA A 398 50.72 -20.46 -65.18
N LYS A 399 49.42 -20.74 -65.03
CA LYS A 399 48.79 -21.98 -65.57
C LYS A 399 47.65 -21.78 -66.57
N ALA A 400 47.34 -20.56 -66.99
CA ALA A 400 46.27 -20.28 -67.96
C ALA A 400 46.80 -19.66 -69.27
N GLN A 401 47.95 -20.14 -69.76
CA GLN A 401 48.35 -19.98 -71.16
C GLN A 401 47.82 -21.18 -71.97
N ALA A 402 46.51 -21.35 -72.04
CA ALA A 402 45.88 -22.27 -72.98
C ALA A 402 44.40 -21.91 -73.22
N LYS A 403 44.09 -21.71 -74.50
CA LYS A 403 42.77 -21.69 -75.16
C LYS A 403 41.95 -20.39 -75.11
N ARG A 404 41.38 -20.11 -76.29
CA ARG A 404 40.83 -18.85 -76.81
C ARG A 404 39.37 -19.12 -77.25
N VAL A 405 38.55 -18.05 -77.28
CA VAL A 405 37.19 -17.88 -77.88
C VAL A 405 36.05 -18.58 -77.08
N GLN A 406 34.89 -18.02 -76.70
CA GLN A 406 33.98 -17.00 -77.27
C GLN A 406 33.34 -16.05 -76.22
N MET A 407 32.85 -14.91 -76.72
CA MET A 407 32.10 -13.85 -76.02
C MET A 407 30.58 -14.05 -76.05
N ALA A 408 29.89 -13.71 -74.95
CA ALA A 408 28.74 -12.78 -74.91
C ALA A 408 28.41 -12.35 -73.45
N LYS A 409 28.23 -11.04 -73.29
CA LYS A 409 27.79 -10.21 -72.14
C LYS A 409 26.24 -10.32 -71.94
N PRO A 410 25.55 -9.60 -71.02
CA PRO A 410 25.92 -9.05 -69.69
C PRO A 410 24.76 -9.01 -68.62
N LEU A 411 25.10 -8.49 -67.42
CA LEU A 411 24.32 -7.60 -66.51
C LEU A 411 23.10 -8.18 -65.76
N THR A 412 23.25 -8.45 -64.44
CA THR A 412 22.76 -7.64 -63.27
C THR A 412 21.24 -7.72 -63.05
N ASN A 413 20.70 -7.88 -61.83
CA ASN A 413 20.96 -7.06 -60.65
C ASN A 413 20.41 -7.71 -59.35
N ASP A 414 21.12 -7.44 -58.25
CA ASP A 414 20.68 -7.25 -56.85
C ASP A 414 19.78 -8.27 -56.13
N ASN A 415 20.41 -9.15 -55.33
CA ASN A 415 19.74 -10.04 -54.36
C ASN A 415 19.49 -9.35 -53.00
N TRP A 416 18.60 -8.35 -52.99
CA TRP A 416 17.99 -7.80 -51.77
C TRP A 416 17.13 -8.84 -51.01
N TRP A 417 16.70 -9.92 -51.69
CA TRP A 417 15.80 -10.94 -51.15
C TRP A 417 16.49 -12.00 -50.25
N GLU A 418 17.79 -12.26 -50.42
CA GLU A 418 18.49 -13.31 -49.65
C GLU A 418 18.63 -12.96 -48.15
N LYS A 419 18.67 -11.68 -47.79
CA LYS A 419 18.75 -11.25 -46.38
C LYS A 419 17.42 -11.33 -45.64
N LYS A 420 16.29 -11.32 -46.35
CA LYS A 420 14.96 -11.58 -45.74
C LYS A 420 14.69 -13.08 -45.59
N LEU A 421 15.29 -13.92 -46.41
CA LEU A 421 15.11 -15.38 -46.35
C LEU A 421 15.70 -15.97 -45.06
N VAL A 422 16.85 -15.46 -44.61
CA VAL A 422 17.51 -15.91 -43.36
C VAL A 422 16.73 -15.51 -42.10
N GLY A 423 16.10 -14.33 -42.10
CA GLY A 423 15.27 -13.86 -41.00
C GLY A 423 13.94 -14.62 -40.88
N ALA A 424 13.33 -14.98 -42.02
CA ALA A 424 12.09 -15.75 -42.04
C ALA A 424 12.29 -17.21 -41.57
N THR A 425 13.45 -17.82 -41.87
CA THR A 425 13.76 -19.20 -41.43
C THR A 425 13.97 -19.32 -39.92
N ALA A 426 14.49 -18.28 -39.26
CA ALA A 426 14.69 -18.28 -37.81
C ALA A 426 13.35 -18.21 -37.04
N LEU A 427 12.40 -17.41 -37.52
CA LEU A 427 11.07 -17.28 -36.89
C LEU A 427 10.21 -18.53 -37.08
N LEU A 428 10.30 -19.19 -38.23
CA LEU A 428 9.65 -20.48 -38.49
C LEU A 428 10.22 -21.61 -37.61
N GLY A 429 11.54 -21.60 -37.37
CA GLY A 429 12.19 -22.55 -36.47
C GLY A 429 11.72 -22.43 -35.03
N CYS A 430 11.60 -21.20 -34.50
CA CYS A 430 11.10 -20.95 -33.15
C CYS A 430 9.61 -21.31 -33.00
N ALA A 431 8.79 -21.03 -34.02
CA ALA A 431 7.37 -21.40 -34.00
C ALA A 431 7.16 -22.93 -34.04
N LEU A 432 7.97 -23.66 -34.82
CA LEU A 432 7.95 -25.12 -34.86
C LEU A 432 8.42 -25.75 -33.53
N LEU A 433 9.45 -25.18 -32.90
CA LEU A 433 9.91 -25.63 -31.58
C LEU A 433 8.87 -25.37 -30.48
N TRP A 434 8.16 -24.24 -30.53
CA TRP A 434 7.07 -23.95 -29.61
C TRP A 434 5.87 -24.89 -29.82
N ALA A 435 5.50 -25.17 -31.08
CA ALA A 435 4.42 -26.11 -31.38
C ALA A 435 4.75 -27.57 -31.00
N LEU A 436 6.01 -28.00 -31.17
CA LEU A 436 6.47 -29.33 -30.73
C LEU A 436 6.50 -29.46 -29.21
N GLY A 437 6.87 -28.41 -28.49
CA GLY A 437 6.77 -28.36 -27.03
C GLY A 437 5.33 -28.52 -26.54
N SER A 438 4.40 -27.76 -27.13
CA SER A 438 2.97 -27.82 -26.79
C SER A 438 2.29 -29.15 -27.15
N PHE A 439 2.83 -29.91 -28.11
CA PHE A 439 2.29 -31.22 -28.49
C PHE A 439 2.83 -32.38 -27.62
N LEU A 440 4.01 -32.21 -27.00
CA LEU A 440 4.61 -33.18 -26.08
C LEU A 440 4.06 -33.07 -24.64
N GLU A 441 3.30 -32.01 -24.35
CA GLU A 441 2.71 -31.72 -23.03
C GLU A 441 1.17 -31.83 -23.07
N ALA A 442 0.64 -32.87 -23.74
CA ALA A 442 -0.78 -33.25 -23.67
C ALA A 442 -0.95 -34.54 -22.83
N PRO A 443 -1.91 -34.59 -21.89
CA PRO A 443 -2.04 -35.71 -20.95
C PRO A 443 -2.62 -36.96 -21.61
N LYS A 444 -2.06 -38.13 -21.26
CA LYS A 444 -2.59 -39.47 -21.57
C LYS A 444 -4.00 -39.62 -20.99
N LYS A 445 -5.01 -39.69 -21.86
CA LYS A 445 -6.32 -40.28 -21.56
C LYS A 445 -6.19 -41.81 -21.65
N SER A 446 -6.44 -42.50 -20.56
CA SER A 446 -6.58 -43.95 -20.49
C SER A 446 -8.04 -44.33 -20.71
N ASP A 447 -8.35 -44.92 -21.87
CA ASP A 447 -9.57 -45.68 -22.09
C ASP A 447 -9.18 -47.17 -22.06
N ASP A 448 -9.51 -47.84 -20.95
CA ASP A 448 -9.56 -49.30 -20.85
C ASP A 448 -10.96 -49.75 -21.32
N GLU A 449 -11.02 -50.53 -22.41
CA GLU A 449 -12.25 -51.24 -22.79
C GLU A 449 -11.98 -52.74 -23.01
N ALA A 450 -12.58 -53.54 -22.12
CA ALA A 450 -13.19 -54.86 -22.31
C ALA A 450 -12.43 -56.04 -22.97
N LYS A 451 -12.27 -57.14 -22.20
CA LYS A 451 -12.79 -58.48 -22.60
C LYS A 451 -12.74 -59.57 -21.51
N LYS A 452 -13.92 -60.11 -21.19
CA LYS A 452 -14.31 -61.50 -20.75
C LYS A 452 -15.55 -61.34 -19.83
N THR A 453 -16.69 -62.03 -19.94
CA THR A 453 -17.10 -63.25 -20.66
C THR A 453 -18.62 -63.40 -20.49
N SER A 454 -19.33 -63.90 -21.51
CA SER A 454 -20.48 -64.82 -21.50
C SER A 454 -21.48 -64.83 -20.31
N GLY A 455 -22.78 -64.64 -20.61
CA GLY A 455 -23.85 -65.18 -19.75
C GLY A 455 -25.24 -64.53 -19.86
N GLN A 456 -26.06 -65.03 -20.79
CA GLN A 456 -27.51 -65.31 -20.67
C GLN A 456 -28.51 -64.28 -20.07
N ASN A 457 -29.52 -63.96 -20.90
CA ASN A 457 -30.98 -63.99 -20.69
C ASN A 457 -31.67 -63.14 -19.58
N GLY A 458 -32.73 -62.43 -20.00
CA GLY A 458 -33.91 -62.10 -19.18
C GLY A 458 -34.19 -60.59 -19.11
N HIS A 459 -35.05 -60.01 -19.96
CA HIS A 459 -36.51 -59.81 -19.78
C HIS A 459 -36.96 -58.93 -18.59
N ALA A 460 -37.94 -58.05 -18.90
CA ALA A 460 -38.77 -57.17 -18.06
C ALA A 460 -38.08 -55.86 -17.58
N ALA A 461 -38.45 -54.65 -18.03
CA ALA A 461 -39.74 -53.95 -17.90
C ALA A 461 -40.22 -53.85 -16.44
N VAL A 462 -40.22 -52.64 -15.88
CA VAL A 462 -41.37 -51.97 -15.21
C VAL A 462 -40.90 -50.66 -14.54
N LYS A 463 -41.75 -49.65 -14.70
CA LYS A 463 -41.81 -48.30 -14.09
C LYS A 463 -41.63 -48.28 -12.56
N ALA A 464 -41.05 -47.20 -12.04
CA ALA A 464 -41.76 -46.09 -11.37
C ALA A 464 -40.75 -45.03 -10.94
#